data_AF-A0A9Q0S3X4-F1
#
_entry.id   AF-A0A9Q0S3X4-F1
#
_cell.length_a   1.000
_cell.length_b   1.000
_cell.length_c   1.000
_cell.angle_alpha   90.00
_cell.angle_beta   90.00
_cell.angle_gamma   90.00
#
_symmetry.space_group_name_H-M   'P 1'
#
loop_
_entity.id
_entity.type
_entity.pdbx_description
1 polymer ?
#
loop_
_entity_poly.entity_id
_entity_poly.type
_entity_poly.pdbx_seq_one_letter_code
_entity_poly.pdbx_strand_id
1 'polypeptide(L)'
;MENLFGVSFEWWEKGRSPLLDSWPLFGSPLPIASILFTYLIFVLHLGPKFMKNRKPFNLKIAIILYNALQVCYNAYGLSLVIRGPLLDSWPLFGSPLPIASILFTYLIFVLHLGPKFMKNRKPFNLKIAIILYNALQVCYNAYGLSLAVRHKLFWKYLFSFNCFEKSVTDDVFIYRVAWIMTMNKLLDLVDTIFFVLCKKQSHVSFLHVQHHFLTLSITWAYVKYFPIREIMIAMLCNTIVHTVMYFYYFLAALGPAYKKYLWWKKYLTVMQIVQFVVVISYLTASIWLSCDYNMKIVYPFISYGIFNLFLFVKFFVKTYNSEELLKDKVSICGSLQFSHNYTEDLEQQHGRKGEEHTSTNYKKRS
;
A
#
# COMPACT_ATOMS: atom_id res chain seq x y z
N MET A 1 -5.05 53.18 -3.64
CA MET A 1 -5.06 53.46 -5.09
C MET A 1 -6.51 53.60 -5.54
N GLU A 2 -7.20 54.56 -4.93
CA GLU A 2 -8.55 54.94 -5.35
C GLU A 2 -8.41 55.85 -6.57
N ASN A 3 -9.24 55.59 -7.59
CA ASN A 3 -9.56 56.52 -8.67
C ASN A 3 -8.51 56.80 -9.76
N LEU A 4 -7.91 55.75 -10.36
CA LEU A 4 -7.15 55.94 -11.61
C LEU A 4 -8.04 56.09 -12.86
N PHE A 5 -9.34 55.77 -12.80
CA PHE A 5 -10.24 55.83 -13.98
C PHE A 5 -11.68 56.32 -13.72
N GLY A 6 -12.03 56.80 -12.51
CA GLY A 6 -13.36 57.39 -12.24
C GLY A 6 -14.57 56.44 -12.37
N VAL A 7 -14.35 55.14 -12.53
CA VAL A 7 -15.39 54.11 -12.58
C VAL A 7 -15.44 53.42 -11.23
N SER A 8 -16.54 53.59 -10.47
CA SER A 8 -16.76 52.85 -9.22
C SER A 8 -17.27 51.44 -9.54
N PHE A 9 -16.58 50.43 -9.02
CA PHE A 9 -17.01 49.02 -9.14
C PHE A 9 -17.83 48.63 -7.91
N GLU A 10 -18.91 49.36 -7.66
CA GLU A 10 -19.72 49.22 -6.43
C GLU A 10 -20.25 47.78 -6.23
N TRP A 11 -20.51 47.06 -7.32
CA TRP A 11 -20.90 45.65 -7.31
C TRP A 11 -19.77 44.70 -6.86
N TRP A 12 -18.51 45.05 -7.15
CA TRP A 12 -17.32 44.27 -6.77
C TRP A 12 -16.96 44.51 -5.31
N GLU A 13 -17.17 45.73 -4.82
CA GLU A 13 -16.93 46.10 -3.43
C GLU A 13 -17.96 45.49 -2.47
N LYS A 14 -19.25 45.43 -2.86
CA LYS A 14 -20.33 44.87 -2.01
C LYS A 14 -20.30 43.35 -1.78
N GLY A 15 -19.62 42.59 -2.65
CA GLY A 15 -19.58 41.12 -2.60
C GLY A 15 -18.23 40.51 -2.17
N ARG A 16 -17.27 41.34 -1.79
CA ARG A 16 -15.87 40.95 -1.57
C ARG A 16 -15.58 40.58 -0.12
N SER A 17 -14.75 39.56 0.07
CA SER A 17 -14.18 39.22 1.39
C SER A 17 -12.90 40.03 1.65
N PRO A 18 -12.80 40.78 2.75
CA PRO A 18 -11.60 41.57 3.11
C PRO A 18 -10.32 40.72 3.24
N LEU A 19 -10.46 39.41 3.46
CA LEU A 19 -9.34 38.47 3.59
C LEU A 19 -8.55 38.30 2.28
N LEU A 20 -9.14 38.65 1.13
CA LEU A 20 -8.53 38.46 -0.19
C LEU A 20 -7.87 39.74 -0.72
N ASP A 21 -7.97 40.87 -0.03
CA ASP A 21 -7.49 42.17 -0.55
C ASP A 21 -5.97 42.28 -0.62
N SER A 22 -5.26 41.53 0.22
CA SER A 22 -3.80 41.43 0.17
C SER A 22 -3.30 40.47 -0.91
N TRP A 23 -4.19 39.72 -1.57
CA TRP A 23 -3.79 38.71 -2.54
C TRP A 23 -3.54 39.34 -3.92
N PRO A 24 -2.51 38.89 -4.65
CA PRO A 24 -2.22 39.38 -5.99
C PRO A 24 -3.43 39.26 -6.91
N LEU A 25 -3.74 40.33 -7.66
CA LEU A 25 -4.85 40.41 -8.64
C LEU A 25 -6.28 40.44 -8.06
N PHE A 26 -6.46 40.32 -6.75
CA PHE A 26 -7.79 40.39 -6.11
C PHE A 26 -8.21 41.81 -5.72
N GLY A 27 -7.29 42.78 -5.75
CA GLY A 27 -7.52 44.17 -5.35
C GLY A 27 -8.42 45.00 -6.29
N SER A 28 -8.60 44.62 -7.56
CA SER A 28 -9.62 45.17 -8.46
C SER A 28 -9.85 44.22 -9.65
N PRO A 29 -10.96 44.32 -10.40
CA PRO A 29 -11.19 43.47 -11.58
C PRO A 29 -10.35 43.90 -12.80
N LEU A 30 -9.85 45.15 -12.83
CA LEU A 30 -9.16 45.74 -13.99
C LEU A 30 -7.89 44.98 -14.43
N PRO A 31 -6.97 44.54 -13.53
CA PRO A 31 -5.79 43.78 -13.92
C PRO A 31 -6.11 42.47 -14.64
N ILE A 32 -7.10 41.70 -14.14
CA ILE A 32 -7.51 40.44 -14.76
C ILE A 32 -8.17 40.71 -16.12
N ALA A 33 -9.06 41.69 -16.19
CA ALA A 33 -9.69 42.09 -17.45
C ALA A 33 -8.66 42.52 -18.50
N SER A 34 -7.64 43.28 -18.10
CA SER A 34 -6.52 43.69 -18.95
C SER A 34 -5.71 42.49 -19.45
N ILE A 35 -5.31 41.57 -18.56
CA ILE A 35 -4.58 40.34 -18.93
C ILE A 35 -5.37 39.52 -19.94
N LEU A 36 -6.67 39.31 -19.70
CA LEU A 36 -7.54 38.54 -20.60
C LEU A 36 -7.71 39.24 -21.95
N PHE A 37 -7.91 40.56 -21.95
CA PHE A 37 -8.04 41.33 -23.18
C PHE A 37 -6.76 41.29 -24.03
N THR A 38 -5.59 41.50 -23.41
CA THR A 38 -4.29 41.39 -24.08
C THR A 38 -4.05 39.97 -24.59
N TYR A 39 -4.38 38.95 -23.80
CA TYR A 39 -4.29 37.55 -24.20
C TYR A 39 -5.14 37.25 -25.44
N LEU A 40 -6.40 37.70 -25.46
CA LEU A 40 -7.32 37.49 -26.59
C LEU A 40 -6.85 38.21 -27.85
N ILE A 41 -6.37 39.46 -27.75
CA ILE A 41 -5.79 40.18 -28.89
C ILE A 41 -4.57 39.43 -29.43
N PHE A 42 -3.70 38.97 -28.53
CA PHE A 42 -2.50 38.26 -28.92
C PHE A 42 -2.82 36.94 -29.63
N VAL A 43 -3.69 36.11 -29.06
CA VAL A 43 -4.00 34.79 -29.61
C VAL A 43 -4.85 34.86 -30.88
N LEU A 44 -5.80 35.79 -30.97
CA LEU A 44 -6.73 35.87 -32.11
C LEU A 44 -6.19 36.71 -33.28
N HIS A 45 -5.40 37.74 -33.01
CA HIS A 45 -4.99 38.71 -34.04
C HIS A 45 -3.47 38.78 -34.23
N LEU A 46 -2.73 39.17 -33.19
CA LEU A 46 -1.30 39.48 -33.34
C LEU A 46 -0.43 38.24 -33.57
N GLY A 47 -0.67 37.17 -32.83
CA GLY A 47 0.04 35.90 -32.90
C GLY A 47 -0.09 35.24 -34.28
N PRO A 48 -1.31 35.01 -34.81
CA PRO A 48 -1.50 34.48 -36.16
C PRO A 48 -0.88 35.37 -37.25
N LYS A 49 -1.03 36.71 -37.13
CA LYS A 49 -0.42 37.66 -38.08
C LYS A 49 1.11 37.58 -38.06
N PHE A 50 1.71 37.44 -36.88
CA PHE A 50 3.16 37.29 -36.69
C PHE A 50 3.69 35.95 -37.22
N MET A 51 2.90 34.87 -37.08
CA MET A 51 3.26 33.52 -37.48
C MET A 51 2.95 33.19 -38.95
N LYS A 52 2.17 34.03 -39.66
CA LYS A 52 1.65 33.78 -41.02
C LYS A 52 2.70 33.26 -42.02
N ASN A 53 3.93 33.78 -41.94
CA ASN A 53 5.03 33.43 -42.85
C ASN A 53 6.21 32.75 -42.12
N ARG A 54 5.99 32.19 -40.93
CA ARG A 54 7.03 31.55 -40.11
C ARG A 54 6.76 30.07 -39.96
N LYS A 55 7.82 29.27 -39.86
CA LYS A 55 7.70 27.86 -39.48
C LYS A 55 7.26 27.75 -38.01
N PRO A 56 6.49 26.71 -37.64
CA PRO A 56 6.11 26.48 -36.24
C PRO A 56 7.33 26.27 -35.36
N PHE A 57 7.28 26.79 -34.14
CA PHE A 57 8.35 26.62 -33.16
C PHE A 57 8.45 25.16 -32.70
N ASN A 58 9.67 24.65 -32.55
CA ASN A 58 9.90 23.34 -31.93
C ASN A 58 9.93 23.47 -30.40
N LEU A 59 8.77 23.34 -29.77
CA LEU A 59 8.58 23.52 -28.33
C LEU A 59 8.39 22.20 -27.57
N LYS A 60 8.83 21.06 -28.11
CA LYS A 60 8.54 19.74 -27.54
C LYS A 60 8.94 19.62 -26.06
N ILE A 61 10.17 20.01 -25.72
CA ILE A 61 10.67 19.96 -24.32
C ILE A 61 9.90 20.94 -23.44
N ALA A 62 9.63 22.16 -23.93
CA ALA A 62 8.89 23.17 -23.18
C ALA A 62 7.45 22.73 -22.87
N ILE A 63 6.76 22.10 -23.82
CA ILE A 63 5.41 21.56 -23.64
C ILE A 63 5.42 20.40 -22.63
N ILE A 64 6.41 19.50 -22.70
CA ILE A 64 6.56 18.40 -21.75
C ILE A 64 6.75 18.94 -20.32
N LEU A 65 7.66 19.90 -20.14
CA LEU A 65 7.92 20.53 -18.85
C LEU A 65 6.69 21.30 -18.34
N TYR A 66 6.02 22.07 -19.20
CA TYR A 66 4.80 22.81 -18.86
C TYR A 66 3.69 21.85 -18.38
N ASN A 67 3.43 20.77 -19.12
CA ASN A 67 2.41 19.80 -18.75
C ASN A 67 2.77 19.08 -17.44
N ALA A 68 4.04 18.72 -17.23
CA ALA A 68 4.50 18.11 -15.98
C ALA A 68 4.30 19.06 -14.80
N LEU A 69 4.66 20.35 -14.95
CA LEU A 69 4.43 21.38 -13.95
C LEU A 69 2.94 21.59 -13.66
N GLN A 70 2.09 21.59 -14.69
CA GLN A 70 0.64 21.74 -14.54
C GLN A 70 0.03 20.55 -13.78
N VAL A 71 0.47 19.32 -14.07
CA VAL A 71 0.05 18.13 -13.31
C VAL A 71 0.48 18.25 -11.85
N CYS A 72 1.74 18.63 -11.58
CA CYS A 72 2.23 18.85 -10.22
C CYS A 72 1.45 19.95 -9.48
N TYR A 73 1.19 21.08 -10.14
CA TYR A 73 0.44 22.20 -9.56
C TYR A 73 -1.02 21.82 -9.26
N ASN A 74 -1.70 21.15 -10.19
CA ASN A 74 -3.07 20.68 -9.98
C ASN A 74 -3.14 19.64 -8.86
N ALA A 75 -2.19 18.71 -8.80
CA ALA A 75 -2.11 17.75 -7.70
C ALA A 75 -1.85 18.44 -6.34
N TYR A 76 -1.01 19.47 -6.32
CA TYR A 76 -0.75 20.27 -5.14
C TYR A 76 -1.98 21.08 -4.71
N GLY A 77 -2.66 21.75 -5.64
CA GLY A 77 -3.91 22.48 -5.40
C GLY A 77 -5.02 21.57 -4.90
N LEU A 78 -5.18 20.38 -5.50
CA LEU A 78 -6.10 19.36 -5.01
C LEU A 78 -5.73 18.92 -3.59
N SER A 79 -4.44 18.73 -3.30
CA SER A 79 -4.01 18.41 -1.93
C SER A 79 -4.39 19.51 -0.94
N LEU A 80 -4.25 20.79 -1.31
CA LEU A 80 -4.60 21.95 -0.47
C LEU A 80 -6.10 22.01 -0.17
N VAL A 81 -6.95 21.73 -1.16
CA VAL A 81 -8.41 21.76 -1.00
C VAL A 81 -8.90 20.64 -0.09
N ILE A 82 -8.20 19.50 -0.05
CA ILE A 82 -8.59 18.33 0.76
C ILE A 82 -7.78 18.26 2.08
N ARG A 83 -7.04 19.32 2.46
CA ARG A 83 -6.22 19.33 3.70
C ARG A 83 -7.06 19.42 4.97
N GLY A 84 -6.70 18.59 5.96
CA GLY A 84 -7.13 18.71 7.36
C GLY A 84 -5.94 19.09 8.26
N PRO A 85 -6.01 20.19 9.03
CA PRO A 85 -4.85 20.79 9.72
C PRO A 85 -4.23 19.90 10.82
N LEU A 86 -5.00 18.95 11.36
CA LEU A 86 -4.54 18.08 12.44
C LEU A 86 -3.42 17.11 12.01
N LEU A 87 -3.58 16.47 10.86
CA LEU A 87 -2.67 15.42 10.37
C LEU A 87 -1.43 15.95 9.67
N ASP A 88 -1.42 17.23 9.28
CA ASP A 88 -0.30 17.84 8.54
C ASP A 88 1.01 17.88 9.35
N SER A 89 0.90 17.96 10.67
CA SER A 89 2.05 17.94 11.58
C SER A 89 2.65 16.54 11.76
N TRP A 90 1.96 15.49 11.32
CA TRP A 90 2.37 14.12 11.58
C TRP A 90 3.31 13.59 10.49
N PRO A 91 4.30 12.75 10.84
CA PRO A 91 5.26 12.26 9.87
C PRO A 91 4.57 11.59 8.68
N LEU A 92 5.04 11.93 7.47
CA LEU A 92 4.54 11.42 6.18
C LEU A 92 3.10 11.80 5.82
N PHE A 93 2.42 12.66 6.58
CA PHE A 93 1.04 13.09 6.31
C PHE A 93 0.91 14.54 5.83
N GLY A 94 2.00 15.31 5.77
CA GLY A 94 1.97 16.69 5.27
C GLY A 94 1.71 16.84 3.76
N SER A 95 2.05 15.83 2.95
CA SER A 95 1.73 15.80 1.52
C SER A 95 1.70 14.36 0.98
N PRO A 96 1.08 14.09 -0.19
CA PRO A 96 1.10 12.76 -0.80
C PRO A 96 2.46 12.37 -1.39
N LEU A 97 3.36 13.34 -1.62
CA LEU A 97 4.61 13.12 -2.33
C LEU A 97 5.53 12.10 -1.62
N PRO A 98 5.79 12.17 -0.30
CA PRO A 98 6.64 11.21 0.39
C PRO A 98 6.20 9.75 0.22
N ILE A 99 4.91 9.47 0.43
CA ILE A 99 4.39 8.09 0.31
C ILE A 99 4.40 7.64 -1.15
N ALA A 100 4.02 8.50 -2.09
CA ALA A 100 4.11 8.19 -3.52
C ALA A 100 5.55 7.88 -3.96
N SER A 101 6.53 8.67 -3.49
CA SER A 101 7.95 8.44 -3.75
C SER A 101 8.42 7.11 -3.16
N ILE A 102 8.07 6.80 -1.91
CA ILE A 102 8.40 5.52 -1.29
C ILE A 102 7.84 4.35 -2.10
N LEU A 103 6.54 4.39 -2.45
CA LEU A 103 5.88 3.34 -3.21
C LEU A 103 6.48 3.17 -4.62
N PHE A 104 6.82 4.27 -5.28
CA PHE A 104 7.45 4.22 -6.60
C PHE A 104 8.87 3.62 -6.53
N THR A 105 9.69 4.06 -5.59
CA THR A 105 11.02 3.49 -5.34
C THR A 105 10.94 2.02 -4.95
N TYR A 106 9.96 1.66 -4.12
CA TYR A 106 9.65 0.27 -3.75
C TYR A 106 9.38 -0.59 -5.00
N LEU A 107 8.46 -0.17 -5.89
CA LEU A 107 8.13 -0.93 -7.09
C LEU A 107 9.34 -1.11 -8.01
N ILE A 108 10.12 -0.06 -8.24
CA ILE A 108 11.36 -0.13 -9.02
C ILE A 108 12.32 -1.13 -8.40
N PHE A 109 12.49 -1.09 -7.08
CA PHE A 109 13.38 -1.98 -6.37
C PHE A 109 12.92 -3.45 -6.48
N VAL A 110 11.68 -3.75 -6.13
CA VAL A 110 11.23 -5.14 -6.01
C VAL A 110 11.00 -5.83 -7.36
N LEU A 111 10.63 -5.08 -8.41
CA LEU A 111 10.35 -5.64 -9.73
C LEU A 111 11.55 -5.62 -10.67
N HIS A 112 12.48 -4.67 -10.51
CA HIS A 112 13.56 -4.46 -11.49
C HIS A 112 14.96 -4.41 -10.87
N LEU A 113 15.24 -3.39 -10.04
CA LEU A 113 16.60 -3.12 -9.59
C LEU A 113 17.13 -4.21 -8.66
N GLY A 114 16.33 -4.66 -7.70
CA GLY A 114 16.67 -5.70 -6.73
C GLY A 114 16.91 -7.06 -7.38
N PRO A 115 15.99 -7.60 -8.21
CA PRO A 115 16.23 -8.84 -8.95
C PRO A 115 17.47 -8.78 -9.86
N LYS A 116 17.70 -7.64 -10.54
CA LYS A 116 18.91 -7.42 -11.36
C LYS A 116 20.18 -7.41 -10.51
N PHE A 117 20.15 -6.74 -9.37
CA PHE A 117 21.26 -6.70 -8.40
C PHE A 117 21.59 -8.09 -7.83
N MET A 118 20.56 -8.92 -7.60
CA MET A 118 20.71 -10.26 -7.03
C MET A 118 21.02 -11.36 -8.06
N LYS A 119 20.94 -11.08 -9.37
CA LYS A 119 21.12 -12.08 -10.44
C LYS A 119 22.38 -12.93 -10.25
N ASN A 120 23.52 -12.28 -10.07
CA ASN A 120 24.85 -12.92 -9.94
C ASN A 120 25.35 -13.04 -8.50
N ARG A 121 24.48 -12.83 -7.50
CA ARG A 121 24.84 -12.91 -6.07
C ARG A 121 24.21 -14.13 -5.43
N LYS A 122 24.86 -14.65 -4.38
CA LYS A 122 24.26 -15.63 -3.47
C LYS A 122 23.16 -14.93 -2.63
N PRO A 123 22.10 -15.64 -2.20
CA PRO A 123 21.08 -15.07 -1.33
C PRO A 123 21.71 -14.60 -0.02
N PHE A 124 21.29 -13.44 0.49
CA PHE A 124 21.79 -12.91 1.75
C PHE A 124 21.31 -13.78 2.94
N ASN A 125 22.16 -13.95 3.95
CA ASN A 125 21.76 -14.56 5.21
C ASN A 125 21.15 -13.49 6.13
N LEU A 126 19.83 -13.31 6.03
CA LEU A 126 19.07 -12.34 6.81
C LEU A 126 18.25 -12.99 7.93
N LYS A 127 18.62 -14.20 8.38
CA LYS A 127 17.82 -14.98 9.34
C LYS A 127 17.49 -14.17 10.61
N ILE A 128 18.50 -13.61 11.26
CA ILE A 128 18.32 -12.83 12.50
C ILE A 128 17.49 -11.57 12.24
N ALA A 129 17.76 -10.87 11.14
CA ALA A 129 17.00 -9.68 10.76
C ALA A 129 15.51 -9.99 10.55
N ILE A 130 15.19 -11.10 9.87
CA ILE A 130 13.81 -11.54 9.62
C ILE A 130 13.12 -11.98 10.93
N ILE A 131 13.83 -12.68 11.83
CA ILE A 131 13.30 -13.06 13.15
C ILE A 131 12.94 -11.80 13.95
N LEU A 132 13.88 -10.85 14.07
CA LEU A 132 13.66 -9.61 14.81
C LEU A 132 12.54 -8.77 14.18
N TYR A 133 12.55 -8.64 12.86
CA TYR A 133 11.51 -7.92 12.13
C TYR A 133 10.12 -8.51 12.36
N ASN A 134 9.95 -9.84 12.23
CA ASN A 134 8.65 -10.49 12.45
C ASN A 134 8.20 -10.35 13.92
N ALA A 135 9.11 -10.45 14.88
CA ALA A 135 8.80 -10.23 16.30
C ALA A 135 8.35 -8.79 16.56
N LEU A 136 9.06 -7.80 16.01
CA LEU A 136 8.70 -6.40 16.09
C LEU A 136 7.35 -6.12 15.41
N GLN A 137 7.07 -6.75 14.27
CA GLN A 137 5.78 -6.65 13.59
C GLN A 137 4.62 -7.20 14.43
N VAL A 138 4.81 -8.32 15.13
CA VAL A 138 3.82 -8.85 16.08
C VAL A 138 3.57 -7.84 17.19
N CYS A 139 4.62 -7.32 17.83
CA CYS A 139 4.50 -6.32 18.88
C CYS A 139 3.81 -5.04 18.41
N TYR A 140 4.16 -4.55 17.21
CA TYR A 140 3.59 -3.34 16.64
C TYR A 140 2.09 -3.51 16.35
N ASN A 141 1.70 -4.62 15.70
CA ASN A 141 0.30 -4.91 15.42
C ASN A 141 -0.50 -5.10 16.73
N ALA A 142 0.04 -5.83 17.72
CA ALA A 142 -0.59 -6.02 19.02
C ALA A 142 -0.75 -4.68 19.78
N TYR A 143 0.25 -3.80 19.71
CA TYR A 143 0.18 -2.47 20.30
C TYR A 143 -0.93 -1.62 19.67
N GLY A 144 -0.96 -1.53 18.33
CA GLY A 144 -2.02 -0.82 17.60
C GLY A 144 -3.41 -1.36 17.90
N LEU A 145 -3.55 -2.69 17.94
CA LEU A 145 -4.80 -3.36 18.32
C LEU A 145 -5.21 -3.03 19.77
N SER A 146 -4.26 -3.02 20.71
CA SER A 146 -4.54 -2.70 22.11
C SER A 146 -5.03 -1.26 22.29
N LEU A 147 -4.48 -0.30 21.54
CA LEU A 147 -4.94 1.08 21.54
C LEU A 147 -6.37 1.19 20.98
N ALA A 148 -6.64 0.53 19.86
CA ALA A 148 -7.97 0.51 19.25
C ALA A 148 -9.02 -0.05 20.23
N VAL A 149 -8.79 -1.24 20.79
CA VAL A 149 -9.77 -1.97 21.61
C VAL A 149 -10.02 -1.31 22.97
N ARG A 150 -9.03 -0.65 23.58
CA ARG A 150 -9.19 -0.02 24.91
C ARG A 150 -10.03 1.25 24.88
N HIS A 151 -10.21 1.87 23.72
CA HIS A 151 -10.89 3.15 23.63
C HIS A 151 -12.40 2.98 23.39
N LYS A 152 -13.24 3.47 24.31
CA LYS A 152 -14.70 3.36 24.19
C LYS A 152 -15.25 3.99 22.90
N LEU A 153 -14.66 5.10 22.46
CA LEU A 153 -15.04 5.73 21.19
C LEU A 153 -14.80 4.82 19.98
N PHE A 154 -13.74 4.00 19.99
CA PHE A 154 -13.47 3.11 18.86
C PHE A 154 -14.63 2.16 18.61
N TRP A 155 -15.16 1.56 19.68
CA TRP A 155 -16.35 0.69 19.62
C TRP A 155 -17.62 1.43 19.25
N LYS A 156 -17.79 2.67 19.76
CA LYS A 156 -18.91 3.52 19.38
C LYS A 156 -18.90 3.81 17.87
N TYR A 157 -17.74 4.13 17.30
CA TYR A 157 -17.59 4.37 15.86
C TYR A 157 -17.76 3.10 15.01
N LEU A 158 -17.36 1.94 15.54
CA LEU A 158 -17.45 0.65 14.84
C LEU A 158 -18.86 0.04 14.85
N PHE A 159 -19.70 0.33 15.84
CA PHE A 159 -21.05 -0.26 15.93
C PHE A 159 -22.17 0.76 15.75
N SER A 160 -21.86 2.05 15.66
CA SER A 160 -22.85 3.08 15.36
C SER A 160 -23.08 3.18 13.87
N PHE A 161 -24.18 2.60 13.40
CA PHE A 161 -24.70 2.82 12.06
C PHE A 161 -25.61 4.07 11.98
N ASN A 162 -25.90 4.75 13.09
CA ASN A 162 -26.71 5.96 13.09
C ASN A 162 -25.94 7.20 12.59
N CYS A 163 -26.66 8.25 12.18
CA CYS A 163 -26.06 9.51 11.76
C CYS A 163 -25.22 10.12 12.92
N PHE A 164 -23.92 10.32 12.71
CA PHE A 164 -23.01 10.76 13.76
C PHE A 164 -22.83 12.28 13.75
N GLU A 165 -23.00 12.92 14.90
CA GLU A 165 -22.64 14.32 15.08
C GLU A 165 -21.12 14.42 15.25
N LYS A 166 -20.44 15.18 14.36
CA LYS A 166 -18.97 15.30 14.35
C LYS A 166 -18.50 16.10 15.58
N SER A 167 -17.84 15.46 16.54
CA SER A 167 -17.18 16.13 17.67
C SER A 167 -15.65 16.18 17.45
N VAL A 168 -15.05 17.36 17.63
CA VAL A 168 -13.63 17.64 17.27
C VAL A 168 -12.62 16.92 18.17
N THR A 169 -12.99 16.60 19.42
CA THR A 169 -12.11 15.94 20.41
C THR A 169 -12.06 14.43 20.28
N ASP A 170 -13.12 13.81 19.74
CA ASP A 170 -13.18 12.36 19.49
C ASP A 170 -12.26 11.94 18.32
N ASP A 171 -11.93 12.90 17.46
CA ASP A 171 -11.17 12.67 16.22
C ASP A 171 -9.68 12.37 16.48
N VAL A 172 -8.99 13.12 17.35
CA VAL A 172 -7.50 13.07 17.44
C VAL A 172 -6.97 11.69 17.82
N PHE A 173 -7.61 11.01 18.78
CA PHE A 173 -7.19 9.68 19.21
C PHE A 173 -7.39 8.65 18.10
N ILE A 174 -8.56 8.65 17.45
CA ILE A 174 -8.88 7.69 16.38
C ILE A 174 -7.92 7.88 15.21
N TYR A 175 -7.64 9.15 14.84
CA TYR A 175 -6.62 9.47 13.85
C TYR A 175 -5.23 8.97 14.27
N ARG A 176 -4.86 9.03 15.57
CA ARG A 176 -3.58 8.50 16.08
C ARG A 176 -3.46 7.01 15.89
N VAL A 177 -4.49 6.26 16.27
CA VAL A 177 -4.53 4.81 16.07
C VAL A 177 -4.39 4.47 14.59
N ALA A 178 -5.11 5.18 13.72
CA ALA A 178 -5.00 4.93 12.30
C ALA A 178 -3.66 5.32 11.69
N TRP A 179 -3.05 6.42 12.13
CA TRP A 179 -1.70 6.77 11.70
C TRP A 179 -0.69 5.69 12.08
N ILE A 180 -0.75 5.18 13.32
CA ILE A 180 0.09 4.04 13.77
C ILE A 180 -0.13 2.83 12.84
N MET A 181 -1.38 2.48 12.55
CA MET A 181 -1.70 1.36 11.66
C MET A 181 -1.25 1.59 10.21
N THR A 182 -1.31 2.83 9.69
CA THR A 182 -0.78 3.18 8.36
C THR A 182 0.75 3.08 8.33
N MET A 183 1.44 3.52 9.39
CA MET A 183 2.89 3.34 9.51
C MET A 183 3.27 1.87 9.58
N ASN A 184 2.43 1.00 10.16
CA ASN A 184 2.63 -0.44 10.10
C ASN A 184 2.61 -0.95 8.64
N LYS A 185 1.66 -0.51 7.81
CA LYS A 185 1.61 -0.89 6.38
C LYS A 185 2.85 -0.42 5.59
N LEU A 186 3.47 0.68 6.00
CA LEU A 186 4.75 1.12 5.44
C LEU A 186 5.87 0.12 5.76
N LEU A 187 5.89 -0.41 6.99
CA LEU A 187 6.86 -1.44 7.39
C LEU A 187 6.63 -2.77 6.68
N ASP A 188 5.38 -3.12 6.37
CA ASP A 188 5.03 -4.34 5.63
C ASP A 188 5.71 -4.40 4.25
N LEU A 189 6.11 -3.26 3.65
CA LEU A 189 6.87 -3.23 2.39
C LEU A 189 8.22 -3.97 2.49
N VAL A 190 8.81 -4.03 3.70
CA VAL A 190 10.10 -4.68 3.93
C VAL A 190 10.04 -6.19 3.67
N ASP A 191 8.85 -6.83 3.76
CA ASP A 191 8.66 -8.26 3.46
C ASP A 191 9.17 -8.62 2.05
N THR A 192 8.77 -7.85 1.04
CA THR A 192 9.24 -8.07 -0.33
C THR A 192 10.72 -7.80 -0.51
N ILE A 193 11.28 -6.83 0.23
CA ILE A 193 12.71 -6.54 0.19
C ILE A 193 13.47 -7.78 0.68
N PHE A 194 13.01 -8.41 1.77
CA PHE A 194 13.55 -9.70 2.19
C PHE A 194 13.40 -10.76 1.11
N PHE A 195 12.23 -10.93 0.49
CA PHE A 195 12.06 -11.92 -0.57
C PHE A 195 13.06 -11.73 -1.73
N VAL A 196 13.28 -10.50 -2.17
CA VAL A 196 14.23 -10.18 -3.24
C VAL A 196 15.68 -10.48 -2.81
N LEU A 197 16.11 -9.98 -1.64
CA LEU A 197 17.47 -10.19 -1.13
C LEU A 197 17.78 -11.66 -0.79
N CYS A 198 16.74 -12.46 -0.51
CA CYS A 198 16.83 -13.88 -0.24
C CYS A 198 16.66 -14.75 -1.50
N LYS A 199 16.52 -14.14 -2.70
CA LYS A 199 16.23 -14.80 -3.98
C LYS A 199 14.97 -15.70 -3.94
N LYS A 200 13.94 -15.26 -3.22
CA LYS A 200 12.63 -15.91 -3.11
C LYS A 200 11.61 -15.31 -4.06
N GLN A 201 11.94 -15.26 -5.34
CA GLN A 201 11.10 -14.58 -6.35
C GLN A 201 9.70 -15.20 -6.47
N SER A 202 9.54 -16.49 -6.16
CA SER A 202 8.22 -17.15 -6.12
C SER A 202 7.27 -16.53 -5.08
N HIS A 203 7.80 -15.88 -4.03
CA HIS A 203 7.01 -15.17 -3.02
C HIS A 203 6.64 -13.75 -3.45
N VAL A 204 7.40 -13.15 -4.39
CA VAL A 204 7.11 -11.84 -5.00
C VAL A 204 6.04 -12.02 -6.08
N SER A 205 4.86 -12.48 -5.66
CA SER A 205 3.72 -12.72 -6.52
C SER A 205 2.96 -11.43 -6.83
N PHE A 206 2.17 -11.44 -7.91
CA PHE A 206 1.26 -10.33 -8.22
C PHE A 206 0.34 -10.01 -7.04
N LEU A 207 -0.25 -11.03 -6.40
CA LEU A 207 -1.11 -10.88 -5.21
C LEU A 207 -0.42 -10.10 -4.10
N HIS A 208 0.82 -10.46 -3.79
CA HIS A 208 1.56 -9.83 -2.69
C HIS A 208 1.97 -8.39 -3.04
N VAL A 209 2.58 -8.15 -4.20
CA VAL A 209 3.05 -6.79 -4.56
C VAL A 209 1.88 -5.81 -4.72
N GLN A 210 0.80 -6.21 -5.40
CA GLN A 210 -0.38 -5.33 -5.54
C GLN A 210 -1.00 -5.02 -4.18
N HIS A 211 -1.08 -6.01 -3.29
CA HIS A 211 -1.71 -5.85 -1.99
C HIS A 211 -0.92 -4.88 -1.13
N HIS A 212 0.40 -5.05 -1.01
CA HIS A 212 1.26 -4.16 -0.23
C HIS A 212 1.29 -2.73 -0.80
N PHE A 213 1.28 -2.58 -2.13
CA PHE A 213 1.21 -1.26 -2.77
C PHE A 213 -0.15 -0.56 -2.51
N LEU A 214 -1.26 -1.26 -2.77
CA LEU A 214 -2.59 -0.67 -2.66
C LEU A 214 -3.03 -0.48 -1.21
N THR A 215 -2.71 -1.37 -0.28
CA THR A 215 -3.08 -1.19 1.13
C THR A 215 -2.43 0.04 1.74
N LEU A 216 -1.14 0.30 1.52
CA LEU A 216 -0.48 1.52 1.98
C LEU A 216 -1.07 2.76 1.30
N SER A 217 -1.31 2.70 -0.02
CA SER A 217 -1.91 3.80 -0.78
C SER A 217 -3.30 4.18 -0.26
N ILE A 218 -4.16 3.18 -0.09
CA ILE A 218 -5.55 3.33 0.35
C ILE A 218 -5.59 3.80 1.81
N THR A 219 -4.87 3.13 2.72
CA THR A 219 -4.88 3.53 4.14
C THR A 219 -4.37 4.94 4.34
N TRP A 220 -3.29 5.34 3.67
CA TRP A 220 -2.80 6.71 3.74
C TRP A 220 -3.81 7.72 3.19
N ALA A 221 -4.35 7.49 1.99
CA ALA A 221 -5.30 8.41 1.36
C ALA A 221 -6.58 8.56 2.20
N TYR A 222 -7.10 7.46 2.74
CA TYR A 222 -8.32 7.47 3.54
C TYR A 222 -8.14 8.14 4.88
N VAL A 223 -7.05 7.86 5.60
CA VAL A 223 -6.78 8.52 6.87
C VAL A 223 -6.57 10.03 6.64
N LYS A 224 -5.99 10.42 5.50
CA LYS A 224 -5.71 11.82 5.20
C LYS A 224 -6.93 12.62 4.74
N TYR A 225 -7.75 12.05 3.85
CA TYR A 225 -8.73 12.79 3.07
C TYR A 225 -10.18 12.43 3.38
N PHE A 226 -10.42 11.30 4.05
CA PHE A 226 -11.75 10.75 4.23
C PHE A 226 -12.08 10.47 5.70
N PRO A 227 -13.38 10.34 6.05
CA PRO A 227 -13.77 9.94 7.38
C PRO A 227 -13.24 8.55 7.72
N ILE A 228 -12.47 8.47 8.79
CA ILE A 228 -11.78 7.24 9.23
C ILE A 228 -12.73 6.07 9.49
N ARG A 229 -13.96 6.37 9.95
CA ARG A 229 -15.01 5.40 10.28
C ARG A 229 -15.22 4.35 9.20
N GLU A 230 -15.17 4.76 7.93
CA GLU A 230 -15.44 3.90 6.78
C GLU A 230 -14.44 2.75 6.64
N ILE A 231 -13.20 2.91 7.13
CA ILE A 231 -12.14 1.90 7.01
C ILE A 231 -11.77 1.23 8.33
N MET A 232 -12.33 1.66 9.46
CA MET A 232 -11.95 1.17 10.80
C MET A 232 -12.10 -0.35 10.95
N ILE A 233 -13.19 -0.94 10.46
CA ILE A 233 -13.38 -2.40 10.51
C ILE A 233 -12.27 -3.14 9.76
N ALA A 234 -11.89 -2.62 8.58
CA ALA A 234 -10.89 -3.24 7.73
C ALA A 234 -9.51 -3.16 8.39
N MET A 235 -9.20 -2.02 9.00
CA MET A 235 -7.97 -1.84 9.78
C MET A 235 -7.92 -2.79 10.98
N LEU A 236 -9.00 -2.88 11.77
CA LEU A 236 -9.08 -3.76 12.93
C LEU A 236 -8.86 -5.23 12.54
N CYS A 237 -9.66 -5.74 11.59
CA CYS A 237 -9.57 -7.13 11.17
C CYS A 237 -8.21 -7.43 10.52
N ASN A 238 -7.66 -6.51 9.71
CA ASN A 238 -6.33 -6.68 9.12
C ASN A 238 -5.24 -6.75 10.20
N THR A 239 -5.25 -5.88 11.22
CA THR A 239 -4.26 -5.90 12.30
C THR A 239 -4.34 -7.20 13.11
N ILE A 240 -5.54 -7.73 13.37
CA ILE A 240 -5.70 -9.03 14.04
C ILE A 240 -5.04 -10.15 13.21
N VAL A 241 -5.37 -10.23 11.91
CA VAL A 241 -4.82 -11.25 11.03
C VAL A 241 -3.31 -11.08 10.82
N HIS A 242 -2.80 -9.85 10.68
CA HIS A 242 -1.38 -9.57 10.58
C HIS A 242 -0.62 -9.94 11.86
N THR A 243 -1.20 -9.76 13.04
CA THR A 243 -0.61 -10.25 14.30
C THR A 243 -0.38 -11.76 14.24
N VAL A 244 -1.39 -12.53 13.82
CA VAL A 244 -1.31 -13.99 13.70
C VAL A 244 -0.37 -14.41 12.57
N MET A 245 -0.40 -13.72 11.43
CA MET A 245 0.44 -13.99 10.26
C MET A 245 1.93 -13.75 10.55
N TYR A 246 2.29 -12.60 11.14
CA TYR A 246 3.67 -12.32 11.50
C TYR A 246 4.16 -13.23 12.63
N PHE A 247 3.27 -13.65 13.54
CA PHE A 247 3.62 -14.67 14.53
C PHE A 247 3.95 -16.02 13.86
N TYR A 248 3.17 -16.43 12.85
CA TYR A 248 3.49 -17.59 12.03
C TYR A 248 4.87 -17.44 11.35
N TYR A 249 5.15 -16.29 10.73
CA TYR A 249 6.44 -16.05 10.05
C TYR A 249 7.62 -15.97 11.02
N PHE A 250 7.42 -15.41 12.21
CA PHE A 250 8.39 -15.44 13.30
C PHE A 250 8.76 -16.88 13.65
N LEU A 251 7.76 -17.73 13.94
CA LEU A 251 7.98 -19.14 14.26
C LEU A 251 8.63 -19.90 13.09
N ALA A 252 8.22 -19.62 11.86
CA ALA A 252 8.80 -20.22 10.66
C ALA A 252 10.29 -19.85 10.49
N ALA A 253 10.70 -18.64 10.90
CA ALA A 253 12.07 -18.17 10.78
C ALA A 253 13.03 -18.76 11.84
N LEU A 254 12.52 -19.24 12.99
CA LEU A 254 13.35 -19.86 14.05
C LEU A 254 14.10 -21.11 13.58
N GLY A 255 13.56 -21.84 12.59
CA GLY A 255 14.25 -22.91 11.89
C GLY A 255 13.47 -24.22 11.83
N PRO A 256 14.13 -25.31 11.36
CA PRO A 256 13.49 -26.61 11.16
C PRO A 256 12.84 -27.19 12.42
N ALA A 257 13.43 -26.94 13.60
CA ALA A 257 12.94 -27.43 14.88
C ALA A 257 11.52 -26.95 15.23
N TYR A 258 11.16 -25.73 14.80
CA TYR A 258 9.83 -25.14 15.05
C TYR A 258 8.86 -25.38 13.90
N LYS A 259 9.36 -25.64 12.68
CA LYS A 259 8.55 -25.86 11.48
C LYS A 259 7.58 -27.05 11.60
N LYS A 260 7.96 -28.10 12.34
CA LYS A 260 7.09 -29.27 12.60
C LYS A 260 5.77 -28.91 13.31
N TYR A 261 5.74 -27.81 14.06
CA TYR A 261 4.55 -27.35 14.78
C TYR A 261 3.65 -26.43 13.93
N LEU A 262 4.04 -26.09 12.70
CA LEU A 262 3.34 -25.15 11.81
C LEU A 262 2.32 -25.82 10.89
N TRP A 263 1.64 -26.87 11.38
CA TRP A 263 0.59 -27.59 10.63
C TRP A 263 -0.61 -26.70 10.27
N TRP A 264 -0.77 -25.58 10.97
CA TRP A 264 -1.92 -24.70 10.84
C TRP A 264 -1.79 -23.61 9.76
N LYS A 265 -0.78 -23.69 8.87
CA LYS A 265 -0.61 -22.78 7.71
C LYS A 265 -1.90 -22.61 6.89
N LYS A 266 -2.65 -23.70 6.67
CA LYS A 266 -3.92 -23.68 5.94
C LYS A 266 -4.96 -22.79 6.63
N TYR A 267 -5.08 -22.89 7.95
CA TYR A 267 -6.03 -22.09 8.74
C TYR A 267 -5.67 -20.60 8.73
N LEU A 268 -4.38 -20.26 8.62
CA LEU A 268 -3.95 -18.88 8.42
C LEU A 268 -4.53 -18.30 7.11
N THR A 269 -4.44 -19.04 6.01
CA THR A 269 -5.02 -18.60 4.72
C THR A 269 -6.55 -18.52 4.79
N VAL A 270 -7.21 -19.46 5.48
CA VAL A 270 -8.66 -19.40 5.71
C VAL A 270 -9.04 -18.16 6.52
N MET A 271 -8.27 -17.83 7.56
CA MET A 271 -8.50 -16.62 8.36
C MET A 271 -8.42 -15.34 7.53
N GLN A 272 -7.46 -15.25 6.59
CA GLN A 272 -7.36 -14.14 5.64
C GLN A 272 -8.58 -14.06 4.71
N ILE A 273 -9.09 -15.19 4.22
CA ILE A 273 -10.30 -15.23 3.39
C ILE A 273 -11.53 -14.78 4.18
N VAL A 274 -11.70 -15.31 5.40
CA VAL A 274 -12.80 -14.93 6.31
C VAL A 274 -12.75 -13.44 6.64
N GLN A 275 -11.56 -12.88 6.85
CA GLN A 275 -11.38 -11.45 7.06
C GLN A 275 -11.97 -10.62 5.91
N PHE A 276 -11.69 -10.97 4.65
CA PHE A 276 -12.26 -10.23 3.51
C PHE A 276 -13.79 -10.34 3.47
N VAL A 277 -14.34 -11.54 3.72
CA VAL A 277 -15.79 -11.74 3.77
C VAL A 277 -16.43 -10.86 4.85
N VAL A 278 -15.89 -10.88 6.07
CA VAL A 278 -16.39 -10.07 7.19
C VAL A 278 -16.34 -8.57 6.87
N VAL A 279 -15.22 -8.09 6.33
CA VAL A 279 -15.06 -6.67 5.98
C VAL A 279 -16.02 -6.26 4.87
N ILE A 280 -16.16 -7.06 3.81
CA ILE A 280 -17.08 -6.78 2.70
C ILE A 280 -18.52 -6.75 3.22
N SER A 281 -18.95 -7.77 3.98
CA SER A 281 -20.30 -7.84 4.55
C SER A 281 -20.60 -6.66 5.46
N TYR A 282 -19.65 -6.26 6.33
CA TYR A 282 -19.81 -5.09 7.18
C TYR A 282 -20.01 -3.83 6.34
N LEU A 283 -19.16 -3.59 5.34
CA LEU A 283 -19.24 -2.38 4.50
C LEU A 283 -20.53 -2.35 3.68
N THR A 284 -20.97 -3.50 3.17
CA THR A 284 -22.26 -3.62 2.49
C THR A 284 -23.41 -3.32 3.45
N ALA A 285 -23.40 -3.85 4.68
CA ALA A 285 -24.42 -3.53 5.68
C ALA A 285 -24.41 -2.03 6.04
N SER A 286 -23.23 -1.41 6.15
CA SER A 286 -23.10 0.03 6.41
C SER A 286 -23.75 0.89 5.33
N ILE A 287 -23.75 0.48 4.06
CA ILE A 287 -24.42 1.23 2.97
C ILE A 287 -25.93 1.34 3.21
N TRP A 288 -26.56 0.29 3.75
CA TRP A 288 -28.01 0.26 3.97
C TRP A 288 -28.43 0.89 5.30
N LEU A 289 -27.58 0.77 6.32
CA LEU A 289 -27.91 1.17 7.69
C LEU A 289 -27.48 2.60 8.03
N SER A 290 -26.50 3.17 7.30
CA SER A 290 -25.87 4.45 7.67
C SER A 290 -26.40 5.64 6.89
N CYS A 291 -26.67 6.76 7.59
CA CYS A 291 -27.20 7.98 6.97
C CYS A 291 -26.15 8.82 6.22
N ASP A 292 -24.88 8.73 6.62
CA ASP A 292 -23.83 9.70 6.30
C ASP A 292 -22.59 9.06 5.67
N TYR A 293 -22.71 7.83 5.16
CA TYR A 293 -21.63 7.15 4.44
C TYR A 293 -21.45 7.73 3.04
N ASN A 294 -20.22 8.07 2.69
CA ASN A 294 -19.93 8.56 1.35
C ASN A 294 -19.80 7.37 0.39
N MET A 295 -20.89 7.08 -0.31
CA MET A 295 -20.99 5.94 -1.23
C MET A 295 -19.90 5.93 -2.30
N LYS A 296 -19.43 7.12 -2.75
CA LYS A 296 -18.37 7.23 -3.77
C LYS A 296 -17.04 6.66 -3.29
N ILE A 297 -16.84 6.56 -1.98
CA ILE A 297 -15.63 6.05 -1.34
C ILE A 297 -15.79 4.54 -1.05
N VAL A 298 -16.94 4.16 -0.51
CA VAL A 298 -17.19 2.80 -0.01
C VAL A 298 -17.26 1.77 -1.15
N TYR A 299 -17.87 2.13 -2.30
CA TYR A 299 -17.96 1.22 -3.45
C TYR A 299 -16.58 0.80 -4.01
N PRO A 300 -15.64 1.73 -4.29
CA PRO A 300 -14.26 1.35 -4.64
C PRO A 300 -13.58 0.44 -3.61
N PHE A 301 -13.82 0.67 -2.32
CA PHE A 301 -13.22 -0.14 -1.25
C PHE A 301 -13.78 -1.57 -1.24
N ILE A 302 -15.10 -1.74 -1.40
CA ILE A 302 -15.73 -3.06 -1.55
C ILE A 302 -15.20 -3.77 -2.79
N SER A 303 -15.11 -3.06 -3.92
CA SER A 303 -14.56 -3.61 -5.17
C SER A 303 -13.12 -4.13 -4.99
N TYR A 304 -12.27 -3.35 -4.31
CA TYR A 304 -10.92 -3.78 -3.94
C TYR A 304 -10.93 -5.01 -3.03
N GLY A 305 -11.84 -5.07 -2.05
CA GLY A 305 -12.04 -6.23 -1.19
C GLY A 305 -12.38 -7.50 -1.96
N ILE A 306 -13.36 -7.42 -2.89
CA ILE A 306 -13.79 -8.54 -3.74
C ILE A 306 -12.62 -9.02 -4.63
N PHE A 307 -11.87 -8.08 -5.21
CA PHE A 307 -10.70 -8.41 -6.02
C PHE A 307 -9.64 -9.18 -5.22
N ASN A 308 -9.33 -8.75 -4.00
CA ASN A 308 -8.39 -9.47 -3.13
C ASN A 308 -8.93 -10.83 -2.69
N LEU A 309 -10.22 -10.91 -2.34
CA LEU A 309 -10.87 -12.17 -1.99
C LEU A 309 -10.72 -13.19 -3.12
N PHE A 310 -10.99 -12.79 -4.37
CA PHE A 310 -10.78 -13.63 -5.55
C PHE A 310 -9.33 -14.13 -5.65
N LEU A 311 -8.34 -13.24 -5.49
CA LEU A 311 -6.93 -13.63 -5.57
C LEU A 311 -6.52 -14.58 -4.44
N PHE A 312 -7.04 -14.38 -3.23
CA PHE A 312 -6.78 -15.27 -2.09
C PHE A 312 -7.43 -16.64 -2.26
N VAL A 313 -8.66 -16.71 -2.77
CA VAL A 313 -9.32 -17.98 -3.10
C VAL A 313 -8.55 -18.72 -4.21
N LYS A 314 -8.14 -17.99 -5.26
CA LYS A 314 -7.29 -18.55 -6.32
C LYS A 314 -5.96 -19.09 -5.78
N PHE A 315 -5.31 -18.36 -4.86
CA PHE A 315 -4.10 -18.81 -4.18
C PHE A 315 -4.37 -20.07 -3.35
N PHE A 316 -5.44 -20.07 -2.56
CA PHE A 316 -5.82 -21.21 -1.71
C PHE A 316 -6.05 -22.48 -2.52
N VAL A 317 -6.87 -22.41 -3.58
CA VAL A 317 -7.14 -23.55 -4.45
C VAL A 317 -5.85 -24.05 -5.10
N LYS A 318 -5.03 -23.14 -5.65
CA LYS A 318 -3.76 -23.52 -6.29
C LYS A 318 -2.79 -24.21 -5.30
N THR A 319 -2.67 -23.71 -4.07
CA THR A 319 -1.69 -24.21 -3.10
C THR A 319 -2.14 -25.47 -2.36
N TYR A 320 -3.44 -25.64 -2.11
CA TYR A 320 -3.94 -26.71 -1.24
C TYR A 320 -4.73 -27.82 -1.95
N ASN A 321 -5.16 -27.62 -3.21
CA ASN A 321 -5.82 -28.68 -3.99
C ASN A 321 -4.88 -29.38 -4.99
N SER A 322 -3.71 -28.82 -5.25
CA SER A 322 -2.66 -29.48 -6.04
C SER A 322 -1.85 -30.39 -5.12
N GLU A 323 -1.55 -31.63 -5.51
CA GLU A 323 -0.66 -32.57 -4.78
C GLU A 323 0.79 -32.07 -4.56
N GLU A 324 1.06 -30.79 -4.85
CA GLU A 324 2.37 -30.12 -4.75
C GLU A 324 2.85 -29.91 -3.29
N LEU A 325 2.02 -30.23 -2.29
CA LEU A 325 2.33 -30.15 -0.86
C LEU A 325 3.52 -31.02 -0.42
N LEU A 326 3.95 -32.00 -1.23
CA LEU A 326 5.11 -32.84 -0.94
C LEU A 326 6.44 -32.32 -1.51
N LYS A 327 6.44 -31.25 -2.34
CA LYS A 327 7.68 -30.72 -2.97
C LYS A 327 8.15 -29.35 -2.47
N ASP A 328 7.28 -28.57 -1.81
CA ASP A 328 7.68 -27.27 -1.28
C ASP A 328 8.48 -27.41 0.02
N LYS A 329 9.78 -27.72 -0.12
CA LYS A 329 10.79 -27.39 0.90
C LYS A 329 10.76 -25.87 1.10
N VAL A 330 9.93 -25.39 2.04
CA VAL A 330 9.99 -24.00 2.54
C VAL A 330 11.42 -23.77 3.02
N SER A 331 12.23 -23.17 2.16
CA SER A 331 13.63 -22.83 2.39
C SER A 331 13.62 -21.43 3.00
N ILE A 332 14.03 -21.37 4.26
CA ILE A 332 14.12 -20.13 5.03
C ILE A 332 15.28 -19.31 4.47
N CYS A 333 15.11 -17.99 4.41
CA CYS A 333 16.23 -17.12 4.11
C CYS A 333 17.33 -17.28 5.16
N GLY A 334 18.53 -17.68 4.74
CA GLY A 334 19.65 -17.94 5.64
C GLY A 334 19.73 -19.37 6.19
N SER A 335 18.91 -20.32 5.72
CA SER A 335 19.35 -21.73 5.84
C SER A 335 20.58 -21.88 4.95
N LEU A 336 21.77 -22.03 5.56
CA LEU A 336 22.93 -22.61 4.88
C LEU A 336 22.43 -23.79 4.03
N GLN A 337 22.85 -23.86 2.77
CA GLN A 337 22.67 -25.02 1.92
C GLN A 337 23.38 -26.22 2.57
N PHE A 338 22.76 -26.81 3.58
CA PHE A 338 23.16 -28.09 4.15
C PHE A 338 22.10 -29.10 3.72
N SER A 339 22.08 -29.39 2.42
CA SER A 339 21.29 -30.46 1.82
C SER A 339 21.70 -30.57 0.35
N HIS A 340 22.95 -30.97 0.11
CA HIS A 340 23.26 -31.65 -1.16
C HIS A 340 24.22 -32.84 -1.01
N ASN A 341 24.96 -32.98 0.11
CA ASN A 341 25.89 -34.12 0.24
C ASN A 341 25.39 -35.28 1.09
N TYR A 342 24.39 -35.11 1.97
CA TYR A 342 24.00 -36.22 2.87
C TYR A 342 23.11 -37.27 2.21
N THR A 343 22.36 -36.91 1.16
CA THR A 343 21.53 -37.87 0.40
C THR A 343 22.32 -38.62 -0.67
N GLU A 344 23.33 -38.01 -1.28
CA GLU A 344 24.22 -38.73 -2.21
C GLU A 344 25.16 -39.71 -1.48
N ASP A 345 25.66 -39.36 -0.28
CA ASP A 345 26.48 -40.29 0.51
C ASP A 345 25.69 -41.49 1.07
N LEU A 346 24.40 -41.31 1.39
CA LEU A 346 23.53 -42.42 1.83
C LEU A 346 23.07 -43.31 0.66
N GLU A 347 22.80 -42.75 -0.52
CA GLU A 347 22.50 -43.53 -1.73
C GLU A 347 23.74 -44.25 -2.28
N GLN A 348 24.94 -43.67 -2.18
CA GLN A 348 26.18 -44.37 -2.53
C GLN A 348 26.59 -45.43 -1.49
N GLN A 349 26.30 -45.24 -0.20
CA GLN A 349 26.52 -46.28 0.82
C GLN A 349 25.49 -47.42 0.79
N HIS A 350 24.23 -47.16 0.41
CA HIS A 350 23.22 -48.22 0.22
C HIS A 350 23.36 -48.92 -1.14
N GLY A 351 23.78 -48.20 -2.20
CA GLY A 351 24.06 -48.79 -3.51
C GLY A 351 25.25 -49.75 -3.51
N ARG A 352 26.31 -49.44 -2.75
CA ARG A 352 27.47 -50.36 -2.62
C ARG A 352 27.21 -51.59 -1.75
N LYS A 353 26.27 -51.54 -0.79
CA LYS A 353 25.92 -52.71 0.03
C LYS A 353 24.88 -53.63 -0.62
N GLY A 354 24.19 -53.17 -1.67
CA GLY A 354 23.22 -53.97 -2.43
C GLY A 354 23.85 -54.86 -3.52
N GLU A 355 25.02 -54.49 -4.05
CA GLU A 355 25.66 -55.25 -5.15
C GLU A 355 26.63 -56.35 -4.67
N GLU A 356 27.06 -56.33 -3.41
CA GLU A 356 27.94 -57.38 -2.85
C GLU A 356 27.18 -58.63 -2.35
N HIS A 357 25.85 -58.61 -2.29
CA HIS A 357 25.06 -59.74 -1.75
C HIS A 357 24.24 -60.55 -2.77
N THR A 358 24.31 -60.24 -4.07
CA THR A 358 23.61 -60.97 -5.15
C THR A 358 24.54 -61.70 -6.12
N SER A 359 25.75 -62.05 -5.68
CA SER A 359 26.74 -62.76 -6.49
C SER A 359 27.29 -64.00 -5.79
N THR A 360 26.45 -64.86 -5.21
CA THR A 360 26.84 -66.22 -4.78
C THR A 360 25.61 -67.05 -4.41
N ASN A 361 24.90 -67.58 -5.40
CA ASN A 361 24.18 -68.86 -5.29
C ASN A 361 23.43 -69.14 -6.59
N TYR A 362 24.08 -69.80 -7.56
CA TYR A 362 23.47 -70.76 -8.48
C TYR A 362 24.57 -71.44 -9.29
N LYS A 363 25.25 -72.41 -8.68
CA LYS A 363 25.95 -73.52 -9.37
C LYS A 363 26.36 -74.60 -8.37
N LYS A 364 25.46 -75.57 -8.15
CA LYS A 364 25.75 -76.99 -7.82
C LYS A 364 24.45 -77.71 -7.42
N ARG A 365 23.90 -78.51 -8.32
CA ARG A 365 23.55 -79.93 -8.11
C ARG A 365 22.78 -80.49 -9.32
N SER A 366 23.12 -81.75 -9.60
CA SER A 366 22.68 -82.70 -10.66
C SER A 366 22.97 -82.29 -12.09
#